data_AF-A0A1Y4GD30-F1
#
_entry.id   AF-A0A1Y4GD30-F1
#
_cell.length_a   1.000
_cell.length_b   1.000
_cell.length_c   1.000
_cell.angle_alpha   90.00
_cell.angle_beta   90.00
_cell.angle_gamma   90.00
#
_symmetry.space_group_name_H-M   'P 1'
#
loop_
_entity.id
_entity.type
_entity.pdbx_description
1 polymer ?
#
loop_
_entity_poly.entity_id
_entity_poly.type
_entity_poly.pdbx_seq_one_letter_code
_entity_poly.pdbx_strand_id
1 'polypeptide(L)'
;MELDRRNFLKGSLALGSVAALGALAGCAAPQQAADDQEDGAKPQKSVPESFTDGKWIGTAMGHDDTLYVQVTVAGGDIAGVSVLRCDDTIGIGSTAAPMMAARILESKNLDVDTVTGATTTSMAVQTAVADAITNAGGDPKDYRLGTTAPSGGTAQTAEVDVALMGAGTAGLVAATRLLEAGKSVILFEKQDIAGGSMPMTYSGVASAESQLQTNYALGRADENPMYKKELMLGVMQKYLVAENDRFDGAMPYQTAMYSNSGQLVDWMHDMGIGFYSLGVNKAYGVTPYLAPGCYMGGCGYAKDFLVDRVGALGGQIVYATKVTELVQDADGRVTGLKAEGRDGSTWTVTAKAVCLTSGGFAANEEMLKEHYPDYAEFKFNCAPGSTGDGIELGMQAGGAIECMGRELGAFLSTTNQAGSNFEIAFLYQTTPGILVNASGKQFGNIMSDNHGVLGRALLDEANGGAFYYITDEAGRITTNKNELYAMDTYKCLEHRGDMVHYDSVEAAAEELGLPELAATLETHNAHALAGEEDEFGRSKLPYLDTHDGIWVISCIPTFYLTTGGLVIDTAGRVQNDAGEAIPGLYAAGDVCGSIEEKDGRPYAMGFDAALNYGYLMAETVKVEI
;
A
#
# COMPACT_ATOMS: atom_id res chain seq x y z
N MET A 1 -9.01 -27.23 -45.14
CA MET A 1 -8.12 -27.04 -46.30
C MET A 1 -6.86 -26.41 -45.73
N GLU A 2 -5.86 -27.24 -45.46
CA GLU A 2 -4.57 -26.83 -44.87
C GLU A 2 -3.85 -25.85 -45.79
N LEU A 3 -3.26 -24.79 -45.23
CA LEU A 3 -2.19 -24.06 -45.90
C LEU A 3 -1.10 -23.65 -44.89
N ASP A 4 0.09 -24.15 -45.21
CA ASP A 4 1.33 -24.28 -44.45
C ASP A 4 2.21 -23.00 -44.50
N ARG A 5 2.99 -22.83 -43.44
CA ARG A 5 3.82 -21.71 -42.97
C ARG A 5 5.12 -21.45 -43.74
N ARG A 6 5.25 -21.83 -45.02
CA ARG A 6 6.59 -21.89 -45.68
C ARG A 6 6.92 -20.92 -46.81
N ASN A 7 6.11 -19.92 -47.15
CA ASN A 7 6.45 -18.99 -48.26
C ASN A 7 6.16 -17.50 -47.98
N PHE A 8 6.78 -16.90 -46.96
CA PHE A 8 6.86 -15.44 -46.90
C PHE A 8 8.20 -14.91 -46.37
N LEU A 9 9.29 -15.48 -46.87
CA LEU A 9 10.61 -14.86 -46.78
C LEU A 9 11.25 -14.92 -48.16
N LYS A 10 11.05 -13.84 -48.95
CA LYS A 10 11.95 -13.32 -50.00
C LYS A 10 11.29 -12.16 -50.77
N GLY A 11 11.90 -10.97 -50.68
CA GLY A 11 11.65 -9.82 -51.56
C GLY A 11 11.75 -8.48 -50.83
N SER A 12 12.97 -7.99 -50.55
CA SER A 12 13.63 -6.87 -51.26
C SER A 12 12.90 -5.51 -51.09
N LEU A 13 13.40 -4.64 -50.22
CA LEU A 13 14.35 -3.53 -50.49
C LEU A 13 13.68 -2.23 -51.02
N ALA A 14 13.83 -1.20 -50.17
CA ALA A 14 14.11 0.21 -50.47
C ALA A 14 12.96 1.24 -50.57
N LEU A 15 13.18 2.31 -49.77
CA LEU A 15 12.81 3.73 -49.89
C LEU A 15 11.49 4.23 -49.28
N GLY A 16 11.63 5.05 -48.22
CA GLY A 16 10.96 6.35 -48.16
C GLY A 16 10.39 6.79 -46.81
N SER A 17 11.07 7.76 -46.18
CA SER A 17 10.54 8.88 -45.36
C SER A 17 9.88 8.62 -44.00
N VAL A 18 10.66 8.95 -42.95
CA VAL A 18 10.38 9.85 -41.82
C VAL A 18 8.91 10.08 -41.42
N ALA A 19 8.53 9.50 -40.27
CA ALA A 19 7.66 10.13 -39.27
C ALA A 19 8.01 9.51 -37.91
N ALA A 20 8.55 10.32 -36.99
CA ALA A 20 8.89 9.92 -35.63
C ALA A 20 7.60 9.76 -34.81
N LEU A 21 7.29 8.52 -34.44
CA LEU A 21 6.31 8.13 -33.42
C LEU A 21 7.11 7.50 -32.29
N GLY A 22 7.20 8.21 -31.16
CA GLY A 22 7.70 7.66 -29.91
C GLY A 22 6.58 6.89 -29.22
N ALA A 23 6.72 5.57 -29.13
CA ALA A 23 6.13 4.72 -28.11
C ALA A 23 6.78 3.32 -28.19
N LEU A 24 6.96 2.68 -27.03
CA LEU A 24 7.15 1.24 -26.81
C LEU A 24 8.57 0.66 -26.97
N ALA A 25 9.36 0.77 -25.89
CA ALA A 25 10.23 -0.31 -25.42
C ALA A 25 9.78 -0.59 -23.97
N GLY A 26 9.31 -1.76 -23.57
CA GLY A 26 9.69 -3.10 -23.98
C GLY A 26 10.65 -3.63 -22.93
N CYS A 27 10.09 -4.24 -21.87
CA CYS A 27 10.78 -4.76 -20.70
C CYS A 27 12.04 -5.57 -21.07
N ALA A 28 13.21 -4.99 -20.82
CA ALA A 28 14.46 -5.73 -20.68
C ALA A 28 14.78 -5.83 -19.20
N ALA A 29 15.17 -7.01 -18.74
CA ALA A 29 15.66 -7.22 -17.38
C ALA A 29 16.82 -6.23 -17.08
N PRO A 30 16.93 -5.69 -15.85
CA PRO A 30 17.99 -4.76 -15.53
C PRO A 30 19.34 -5.48 -15.71
N GLN A 31 20.17 -4.87 -16.55
CA GLN A 31 21.52 -5.32 -16.79
C GLN A 31 22.31 -5.02 -15.51
N GLN A 32 22.72 -6.06 -14.78
CA GLN A 32 23.61 -5.95 -13.63
C GLN A 32 24.78 -5.03 -14.00
N ALA A 33 24.91 -3.90 -13.29
CA ALA A 33 26.15 -3.15 -13.26
C ALA A 33 27.24 -4.11 -12.76
N ALA A 34 28.30 -4.26 -13.56
CA ALA A 34 29.45 -5.06 -13.17
C ALA A 34 30.25 -4.26 -12.15
N ASP A 35 30.14 -4.62 -10.87
CA ASP A 35 31.07 -4.20 -9.83
C ASP A 35 32.45 -4.82 -10.14
N ASP A 36 33.35 -4.01 -10.68
CA ASP A 36 34.79 -4.25 -10.63
C ASP A 36 35.32 -3.83 -9.24
N GLN A 37 34.92 -4.57 -8.20
CA GLN A 37 35.68 -4.66 -6.95
C GLN A 37 36.02 -6.12 -6.70
N GLU A 38 37.28 -6.41 -6.38
CA GLU A 38 37.84 -7.74 -6.14
C GLU A 38 37.09 -8.47 -5.01
N ASP A 39 36.01 -9.15 -5.35
CA ASP A 39 35.24 -9.99 -4.45
C ASP A 39 35.80 -11.41 -4.48
N GLY A 40 36.12 -11.95 -3.30
CA GLY A 40 36.65 -13.30 -3.14
C GLY A 40 35.72 -14.32 -3.80
N ALA A 41 36.27 -15.14 -4.70
CA ALA A 41 35.53 -16.11 -5.51
C ALA A 41 34.38 -16.79 -4.76
N LYS A 42 33.13 -16.41 -5.08
CA LYS A 42 31.94 -17.12 -4.60
C LYS A 42 32.09 -18.60 -5.00
N PRO A 43 31.96 -19.56 -4.06
CA PRO A 43 32.14 -20.96 -4.38
C PRO A 43 31.13 -21.38 -5.43
N GLN A 44 31.63 -21.85 -6.57
CA GLN A 44 30.80 -22.36 -7.66
C GLN A 44 30.05 -23.58 -7.13
N LYS A 45 28.73 -23.47 -6.93
CA LYS A 45 27.88 -24.57 -6.45
C LYS A 45 28.03 -25.74 -7.44
N SER A 46 28.50 -26.89 -6.96
CA SER A 46 28.56 -28.11 -7.77
C SER A 46 27.13 -28.65 -7.95
N VAL A 47 26.51 -28.38 -9.09
CA VAL A 47 25.19 -28.89 -9.44
C VAL A 47 25.29 -30.38 -9.78
N PRO A 48 24.48 -31.27 -9.17
CA PRO A 48 24.45 -32.69 -9.52
C PRO A 48 24.04 -32.94 -10.99
N GLU A 49 24.49 -34.05 -11.58
CA GLU A 49 24.14 -34.43 -12.96
C GLU A 49 22.70 -34.94 -13.12
N SER A 50 22.01 -35.22 -12.03
CA SER A 50 20.62 -35.70 -12.00
C SER A 50 19.88 -35.15 -10.78
N PHE A 51 18.56 -35.10 -10.85
CA PHE A 51 17.74 -34.61 -9.75
C PHE A 51 17.93 -35.46 -8.48
N THR A 52 18.64 -34.90 -7.50
CA THR A 52 19.25 -35.65 -6.39
C THR A 52 18.46 -35.46 -5.10
N ASP A 53 18.17 -36.57 -4.42
CA ASP A 53 17.53 -36.56 -3.10
C ASP A 53 18.32 -35.73 -2.07
N GLY A 54 17.60 -34.92 -1.28
CA GLY A 54 18.22 -34.01 -0.32
C GLY A 54 17.42 -32.75 -0.08
N LYS A 55 18.05 -31.79 0.60
CA LYS A 55 17.50 -30.45 0.82
C LYS A 55 18.31 -29.44 0.02
N TRP A 56 17.63 -28.71 -0.85
CA TRP A 56 18.25 -27.79 -1.79
C TRP A 56 17.69 -26.40 -1.59
N ILE A 57 18.57 -25.41 -1.55
CA ILE A 57 18.19 -24.02 -1.32
C ILE A 57 18.20 -23.29 -2.64
N GLY A 58 17.13 -22.55 -2.90
CA GLY A 58 17.05 -21.59 -3.98
C GLY A 58 16.65 -20.22 -3.48
N THR A 59 16.98 -19.20 -4.26
CA THR A 59 16.84 -17.80 -3.85
C THR A 59 16.30 -16.94 -4.99
N ALA A 60 15.56 -15.89 -4.64
CA ALA A 60 15.12 -14.86 -5.60
C ALA A 60 14.94 -13.52 -4.88
N MET A 61 15.13 -12.40 -5.58
CA MET A 61 14.79 -11.08 -5.06
C MET A 61 13.26 -10.96 -4.93
N GLY A 62 12.78 -10.59 -3.73
CA GLY A 62 11.39 -10.29 -3.45
C GLY A 62 11.06 -8.81 -3.64
N HIS A 63 10.02 -8.34 -2.94
CA HIS A 63 9.65 -6.92 -2.92
C HIS A 63 10.60 -6.06 -2.08
N ASP A 64 11.19 -6.59 -1.01
CA ASP A 64 12.08 -5.79 -0.12
C ASP A 64 13.48 -6.39 -0.09
N ASP A 65 13.59 -7.71 0.03
CA ASP A 65 14.86 -8.43 0.19
C ASP A 65 14.83 -9.79 -0.53
N THR A 66 15.97 -10.47 -0.52
CA THR A 66 16.13 -11.82 -1.04
C THR A 66 15.32 -12.83 -0.22
N LEU A 67 14.47 -13.58 -0.91
CA LEU A 67 13.69 -14.69 -0.38
C LEU A 67 14.45 -16.01 -0.55
N TYR A 68 14.34 -16.89 0.45
CA TYR A 68 15.02 -18.19 0.48
C TYR A 68 14.01 -19.33 0.62
N VAL A 69 14.07 -20.30 -0.29
CA VAL A 69 13.21 -21.49 -0.28
C VAL A 69 14.06 -22.75 -0.21
N GLN A 70 13.63 -23.71 0.62
CA GLN A 70 14.13 -25.07 0.63
C GLN A 70 13.18 -25.99 -0.14
N VAL A 71 13.71 -26.68 -1.14
CA VAL A 71 13.05 -27.83 -1.79
C VAL A 71 13.66 -29.11 -1.23
N THR A 72 12.80 -30.00 -0.72
CA THR A 72 13.19 -31.36 -0.35
C THR A 72 12.87 -32.28 -1.51
N VAL A 73 13.89 -32.98 -2.00
CA VAL A 73 13.78 -34.00 -3.04
C VAL A 73 13.87 -35.37 -2.38
N ALA A 74 12.94 -36.26 -2.69
CA ALA A 74 12.96 -37.64 -2.22
C ALA A 74 12.38 -38.57 -3.29
N GLY A 75 13.10 -39.66 -3.60
CA GLY A 75 12.71 -40.56 -4.67
C GLY A 75 12.76 -39.92 -6.06
N GLY A 76 13.61 -38.91 -6.26
CA GLY A 76 13.72 -38.19 -7.54
C GLY A 76 12.55 -37.28 -7.87
N ASP A 77 11.79 -36.83 -6.87
CA ASP A 77 10.67 -35.89 -7.05
C ASP A 77 10.60 -34.90 -5.87
N ILE A 78 9.88 -33.78 -6.05
CA ILE A 78 9.59 -32.82 -5.00
C ILE A 78 8.74 -33.50 -3.92
N ALA A 79 9.29 -33.53 -2.71
CA ALA A 79 8.67 -34.08 -1.51
C ALA A 79 8.37 -33.02 -0.45
N GLY A 80 8.92 -31.81 -0.58
CA GLY A 80 8.64 -30.70 0.31
C GLY A 80 9.09 -29.36 -0.27
N VAL A 81 8.36 -28.30 0.05
CA VAL A 81 8.73 -26.91 -0.25
C VAL A 81 8.52 -26.11 1.04
N SER A 82 9.52 -25.35 1.46
CA SER A 82 9.45 -24.54 2.68
C SER A 82 10.13 -23.20 2.47
N VAL A 83 9.41 -22.12 2.73
CA VAL A 83 10.02 -20.78 2.77
C VAL A 83 10.84 -20.69 4.06
N LEU A 84 12.15 -20.48 3.92
CA LEU A 84 13.06 -20.36 5.06
C LEU A 84 13.15 -18.93 5.57
N ARG A 85 13.07 -17.95 4.66
CA ARG A 85 13.13 -16.51 4.95
C ARG A 85 12.39 -15.74 3.87
N CYS A 86 11.55 -14.80 4.29
CA CYS A 86 10.80 -13.87 3.46
C CYS A 86 10.72 -12.56 4.25
N ASP A 87 11.62 -11.63 3.92
CA ASP A 87 11.69 -10.32 4.57
C ASP A 87 11.04 -9.24 3.70
N ASP A 88 10.13 -9.66 2.81
CA ASP A 88 9.19 -8.79 2.12
C ASP A 88 8.19 -8.16 3.12
N THR A 89 7.36 -7.24 2.62
CA THR A 89 6.31 -6.54 3.37
C THR A 89 5.55 -7.48 4.31
N ILE A 90 5.68 -7.23 5.62
CA ILE A 90 4.97 -7.99 6.65
C ILE A 90 3.47 -7.88 6.43
N GLY A 91 2.82 -9.03 6.44
CA GLY A 91 1.40 -9.18 6.21
C GLY A 91 0.98 -9.28 4.74
N ILE A 92 1.90 -9.10 3.79
CA ILE A 92 1.72 -9.49 2.39
C ILE A 92 2.65 -10.66 2.09
N GLY A 93 3.97 -10.41 2.10
CA GLY A 93 4.98 -11.40 1.75
C GLY A 93 5.04 -12.55 2.76
N SER A 94 4.94 -12.23 4.04
CA SER A 94 4.92 -13.22 5.14
C SER A 94 3.71 -14.15 5.09
N THR A 95 2.60 -13.72 4.45
CA THR A 95 1.38 -14.52 4.28
C THR A 95 1.41 -15.26 2.93
N ALA A 96 1.74 -14.56 1.84
CA ALA A 96 1.69 -15.09 0.49
C ALA A 96 2.79 -16.13 0.22
N ALA A 97 4.00 -15.96 0.75
CA ALA A 97 5.09 -16.86 0.44
C ALA A 97 4.84 -18.31 0.91
N PRO A 98 4.40 -18.56 2.16
CA PRO A 98 3.98 -19.90 2.60
C PRO A 98 2.82 -20.46 1.77
N MET A 99 1.83 -19.64 1.40
CA MET A 99 0.71 -20.06 0.54
C MET A 99 1.20 -20.55 -0.82
N MET A 100 2.12 -19.83 -1.45
CA MET A 100 2.71 -20.22 -2.73
C MET A 100 3.53 -21.51 -2.62
N ALA A 101 4.33 -21.66 -1.56
CA ALA A 101 5.07 -22.90 -1.31
C ALA A 101 4.13 -24.11 -1.16
N ALA A 102 3.01 -23.94 -0.45
CA ALA A 102 1.99 -24.98 -0.30
C ALA A 102 1.33 -25.33 -1.65
N ARG A 103 0.87 -24.32 -2.41
CA ARG A 103 0.27 -24.51 -3.75
C ARG A 103 1.21 -25.28 -4.69
N ILE A 104 2.49 -24.91 -4.72
CA ILE A 104 3.51 -25.57 -5.55
C ILE A 104 3.72 -27.01 -5.11
N LEU A 105 3.83 -27.27 -3.79
CA LEU A 105 4.03 -28.61 -3.26
C LEU A 105 2.84 -29.54 -3.55
N GLU A 106 1.62 -29.08 -3.34
CA GLU A 106 0.38 -29.86 -3.52
C GLU A 106 0.17 -30.25 -5.00
N SER A 107 0.44 -29.31 -5.91
CA SER A 107 0.23 -29.52 -7.35
C SER A 107 1.46 -30.09 -8.07
N LYS A 108 2.64 -30.02 -7.43
CA LYS A 108 3.95 -30.22 -8.08
C LYS A 108 4.05 -29.41 -9.38
N ASN A 109 3.58 -28.17 -9.32
CA ASN A 109 3.53 -27.28 -10.47
C ASN A 109 4.03 -25.90 -10.04
N LEU A 110 4.94 -25.32 -10.83
CA LEU A 110 5.44 -23.96 -10.65
C LEU A 110 4.50 -22.92 -11.27
N ASP A 111 3.60 -23.32 -12.16
CA ASP A 111 2.60 -22.46 -12.81
C ASP A 111 1.30 -22.35 -12.02
N VAL A 112 1.38 -22.46 -10.69
CA VAL A 112 0.24 -22.19 -9.81
C VAL A 112 -0.16 -20.72 -9.88
N ASP A 113 -1.46 -20.46 -9.69
CA ASP A 113 -1.99 -19.10 -9.63
C ASP A 113 -1.30 -18.30 -8.52
N THR A 114 -0.98 -17.04 -8.81
CA THR A 114 -0.33 -16.15 -7.84
C THR A 114 -1.31 -15.80 -6.73
N VAL A 115 -0.78 -15.39 -5.57
CA VAL A 115 -1.61 -14.82 -4.51
C VAL A 115 -2.04 -13.43 -4.95
N THR A 116 -3.33 -13.24 -5.16
CA THR A 116 -3.89 -11.93 -5.54
C THR A 116 -3.55 -10.87 -4.49
N GLY A 117 -2.95 -9.76 -4.93
CA GLY A 117 -2.38 -8.71 -4.06
C GLY A 117 -0.90 -8.89 -3.68
N ALA A 118 -0.26 -10.01 -4.03
CA ALA A 118 1.13 -10.32 -3.65
C ALA A 118 1.95 -10.88 -4.83
N THR A 119 1.83 -10.26 -6.01
CA THR A 119 2.43 -10.73 -7.27
C THR A 119 3.94 -10.88 -7.19
N THR A 120 4.65 -9.86 -6.69
CA THR A 120 6.12 -9.83 -6.62
C THR A 120 6.65 -10.99 -5.75
N THR A 121 6.14 -11.13 -4.52
CA THR A 121 6.50 -12.25 -3.63
C THR A 121 6.12 -13.59 -4.25
N SER A 122 4.96 -13.69 -4.91
CA SER A 122 4.52 -14.95 -5.54
C SER A 122 5.47 -15.42 -6.63
N MET A 123 5.89 -14.51 -7.51
CA MET A 123 6.88 -14.76 -8.55
C MET A 123 8.27 -15.06 -7.97
N ALA A 124 8.65 -14.40 -6.87
CA ALA A 124 9.91 -14.66 -6.17
C ALA A 124 9.93 -16.10 -5.62
N VAL A 125 8.84 -16.58 -5.01
CA VAL A 125 8.75 -17.98 -4.55
C VAL A 125 8.86 -18.96 -5.72
N GLN A 126 8.13 -18.74 -6.82
CA GLN A 126 8.23 -19.59 -8.02
C GLN A 126 9.67 -19.64 -8.56
N THR A 127 10.35 -18.50 -8.60
CA THR A 127 11.73 -18.37 -9.05
C THR A 127 12.70 -19.07 -8.10
N ALA A 128 12.53 -18.88 -6.79
CA ALA A 128 13.37 -19.52 -5.77
C ALA A 128 13.19 -21.05 -5.75
N VAL A 129 11.97 -21.57 -5.97
CA VAL A 129 11.76 -23.02 -6.13
C VAL A 129 12.44 -23.54 -7.41
N ALA A 130 12.30 -22.82 -8.53
CA ALA A 130 12.98 -23.18 -9.78
C ALA A 130 14.51 -23.18 -9.63
N ASP A 131 15.07 -22.21 -8.92
CA ASP A 131 16.49 -22.16 -8.59
C ASP A 131 16.89 -23.36 -7.71
N ALA A 132 16.08 -23.73 -6.71
CA ALA A 132 16.33 -24.88 -5.85
C ALA A 132 16.30 -26.22 -6.64
N ILE A 133 15.36 -26.38 -7.58
CA ILE A 133 15.28 -27.55 -8.48
C ILE A 133 16.54 -27.62 -9.36
N THR A 134 16.96 -26.49 -9.93
CA THR A 134 18.19 -26.40 -10.73
C THR A 134 19.40 -26.77 -9.89
N ASN A 135 19.51 -26.23 -8.67
CA ASN A 135 20.58 -26.54 -7.72
C ASN A 135 20.63 -28.04 -7.35
N ALA A 136 19.50 -28.74 -7.40
CA ALA A 136 19.39 -30.18 -7.15
C ALA A 136 19.71 -31.06 -8.36
N GLY A 137 19.99 -30.49 -9.53
CA GLY A 137 20.24 -31.22 -10.78
C GLY A 137 18.98 -31.61 -11.56
N GLY A 138 17.82 -31.01 -11.25
CA GLY A 138 16.57 -31.17 -12.01
C GLY A 138 16.34 -30.03 -13.03
N ASP A 139 15.41 -30.22 -13.97
CA ASP A 139 14.96 -29.16 -14.89
C ASP A 139 13.64 -28.56 -14.38
N PRO A 140 13.59 -27.25 -14.02
CA PRO A 140 12.35 -26.60 -13.60
C PRO A 140 11.20 -26.72 -14.61
N LYS A 141 11.49 -26.93 -15.91
CA LYS A 141 10.48 -27.12 -16.95
C LYS A 141 9.63 -28.38 -16.72
N ASP A 142 10.17 -29.40 -16.08
CA ASP A 142 9.43 -30.62 -15.75
C ASP A 142 8.28 -30.34 -14.77
N TYR A 143 8.34 -29.20 -14.07
CA TYR A 143 7.34 -28.71 -13.13
C TYR A 143 6.55 -27.52 -13.67
N ARG A 144 6.66 -27.18 -14.96
CA ARG A 144 5.88 -26.11 -15.61
C ARG A 144 4.72 -26.73 -16.38
N LEU A 145 3.63 -27.03 -15.66
CA LEU A 145 2.51 -27.83 -16.15
C LEU A 145 1.33 -26.98 -16.69
N GLY A 146 1.48 -25.65 -16.70
CA GLY A 146 0.43 -24.71 -17.08
C GLY A 146 -0.51 -24.36 -15.92
N THR A 147 -1.22 -23.23 -16.08
CA THR A 147 -2.16 -22.73 -15.07
C THR A 147 -3.47 -23.50 -15.11
N THR A 148 -4.01 -23.81 -13.93
CA THR A 148 -5.35 -24.40 -13.78
C THR A 148 -6.20 -23.46 -12.94
N ALA A 149 -7.36 -23.06 -13.46
CA ALA A 149 -8.29 -22.23 -12.71
C ALA A 149 -8.85 -23.00 -11.50
N PRO A 150 -9.03 -22.34 -10.34
CA PRO A 150 -9.78 -22.93 -9.24
C PRO A 150 -11.15 -23.43 -9.71
N SER A 151 -11.61 -24.55 -9.17
CA SER A 151 -12.91 -25.14 -9.52
C SER A 151 -13.42 -26.04 -8.39
N GLY A 152 -14.69 -26.45 -8.48
CA GLY A 152 -15.30 -27.36 -7.51
C GLY A 152 -16.03 -26.66 -6.36
N GLY A 153 -16.18 -25.34 -6.43
CA GLY A 153 -16.99 -24.58 -5.50
C GLY A 153 -18.46 -25.01 -5.52
N THR A 154 -19.14 -24.79 -4.39
CA THR A 154 -20.55 -25.18 -4.19
C THR A 154 -21.37 -24.00 -3.72
N ALA A 155 -22.70 -24.09 -3.87
CA ALA A 155 -23.61 -23.11 -3.33
C ALA A 155 -23.68 -23.21 -1.79
N GLN A 156 -23.63 -22.07 -1.12
CA GLN A 156 -23.62 -21.91 0.33
C GLN A 156 -24.67 -20.88 0.74
N THR A 157 -25.21 -21.05 1.95
CA THR A 157 -26.14 -20.09 2.56
C THR A 157 -25.73 -19.81 3.99
N ALA A 158 -25.85 -18.56 4.44
CA ALA A 158 -25.58 -18.18 5.83
C ALA A 158 -26.64 -17.21 6.35
N GLU A 159 -26.95 -17.32 7.64
CA GLU A 159 -27.74 -16.32 8.37
C GLU A 159 -26.87 -15.79 9.51
N VAL A 160 -26.64 -14.48 9.52
CA VAL A 160 -25.76 -13.80 10.48
C VAL A 160 -26.40 -12.51 10.98
N ASP A 161 -25.85 -11.95 12.05
CA ASP A 161 -26.21 -10.61 12.49
C ASP A 161 -25.63 -9.57 11.53
N VAL A 162 -24.36 -9.71 11.14
CA VAL A 162 -23.65 -8.76 10.28
C VAL A 162 -22.88 -9.45 9.18
N ALA A 163 -23.04 -8.97 7.94
CA ALA A 163 -22.20 -9.34 6.80
C ALA A 163 -21.36 -8.14 6.34
N LEU A 164 -20.06 -8.34 6.11
CA LEU A 164 -19.16 -7.30 5.64
C LEU A 164 -18.63 -7.61 4.23
N MET A 165 -18.60 -6.57 3.39
CA MET A 165 -17.94 -6.59 2.10
C MET A 165 -16.56 -5.93 2.22
N GLY A 166 -15.51 -6.74 2.21
CA GLY A 166 -14.10 -6.33 2.30
C GLY A 166 -13.49 -6.61 3.67
N ALA A 167 -12.37 -7.34 3.68
CA ALA A 167 -11.60 -7.62 4.90
C ALA A 167 -10.36 -6.71 5.00
N GLY A 168 -10.54 -5.42 4.67
CA GLY A 168 -9.53 -4.36 4.84
C GLY A 168 -9.51 -3.77 6.25
N THR A 169 -8.82 -2.64 6.42
CA THR A 169 -8.66 -1.93 7.71
C THR A 169 -9.97 -1.75 8.47
N ALA A 170 -10.97 -1.12 7.85
CA ALA A 170 -12.25 -0.83 8.49
C ALA A 170 -13.04 -2.11 8.79
N GLY A 171 -13.01 -3.09 7.87
CA GLY A 171 -13.75 -4.35 7.99
C GLY A 171 -13.22 -5.24 9.12
N LEU A 172 -11.89 -5.40 9.22
CA LEU A 172 -11.26 -6.19 10.27
C LEU A 172 -11.49 -5.58 11.66
N VAL A 173 -11.38 -4.26 11.79
CA VAL A 173 -11.68 -3.55 13.04
C VAL A 173 -13.16 -3.72 13.41
N ALA A 174 -14.07 -3.47 12.47
CA ALA A 174 -15.50 -3.55 12.73
C ALA A 174 -15.94 -4.96 13.11
N ALA A 175 -15.49 -5.98 12.36
CA ALA A 175 -15.82 -7.37 12.62
C ALA A 175 -15.32 -7.83 13.99
N THR A 176 -14.06 -7.53 14.34
CA THR A 176 -13.51 -7.87 15.65
C THR A 176 -14.37 -7.27 16.76
N ARG A 177 -14.72 -5.99 16.63
CA ARG A 177 -15.52 -5.29 17.63
C ARG A 177 -16.94 -5.85 17.77
N LEU A 178 -17.57 -6.22 16.67
CA LEU A 178 -18.90 -6.82 16.64
C LEU A 178 -18.91 -8.24 17.24
N LEU A 179 -17.88 -9.04 16.94
CA LEU A 179 -17.71 -10.39 17.50
C LEU A 179 -17.51 -10.35 19.02
N GLU A 180 -16.73 -9.40 19.54
CA GLU A 180 -16.58 -9.19 20.99
C GLU A 180 -17.90 -8.80 21.67
N ALA A 181 -18.81 -8.15 20.93
CA ALA A 181 -20.16 -7.85 21.38
C ALA A 181 -21.13 -9.04 21.25
N GLY A 182 -20.64 -10.22 20.85
CA GLY A 182 -21.42 -11.44 20.73
C GLY A 182 -22.29 -11.52 19.46
N LYS A 183 -22.03 -10.70 18.44
CA LYS A 183 -22.72 -10.76 17.14
C LYS A 183 -22.10 -11.86 16.27
N SER A 184 -22.92 -12.53 15.47
CA SER A 184 -22.43 -13.43 14.41
C SER A 184 -22.01 -12.63 13.17
N VAL A 185 -20.79 -12.88 12.68
CA VAL A 185 -20.16 -12.06 11.63
C VAL A 185 -19.52 -12.90 10.54
N ILE A 186 -19.77 -12.53 9.28
CA ILE A 186 -19.06 -13.04 8.11
C ILE A 186 -18.50 -11.89 7.27
N LEU A 187 -17.27 -12.02 6.78
CA LEU A 187 -16.61 -11.08 5.88
C LEU A 187 -16.33 -11.77 4.55
N PHE A 188 -16.46 -11.03 3.46
CA PHE A 188 -16.07 -11.47 2.12
C PHE A 188 -14.89 -10.65 1.62
N GLU A 189 -13.81 -11.32 1.26
CA GLU A 189 -12.61 -10.74 0.67
C GLU A 189 -12.43 -11.30 -0.73
N LYS A 190 -12.36 -10.42 -1.73
CA LYS A 190 -12.24 -10.85 -3.13
C LYS A 190 -10.82 -11.27 -3.50
N GLN A 191 -9.82 -10.83 -2.74
CA GLN A 191 -8.43 -11.26 -2.87
C GLN A 191 -8.15 -12.55 -2.07
N ASP A 192 -6.98 -13.14 -2.28
CA ASP A 192 -6.53 -14.34 -1.57
C ASP A 192 -6.09 -14.07 -0.12
N ILE A 193 -5.82 -12.80 0.21
CA ILE A 193 -5.39 -12.34 1.52
C ILE A 193 -6.23 -11.16 1.98
N ALA A 194 -6.42 -11.04 3.29
CA ALA A 194 -7.07 -9.90 3.92
C ALA A 194 -6.10 -8.73 4.07
N GLY A 195 -6.64 -7.56 4.38
CA GLY A 195 -5.89 -6.37 4.76
C GLY A 195 -6.01 -5.22 3.77
N GLY A 196 -6.24 -5.49 2.48
CA GLY A 196 -6.25 -4.44 1.45
C GLY A 196 -4.99 -3.57 1.55
N SER A 197 -5.14 -2.26 1.73
CA SER A 197 -4.03 -1.32 1.89
C SER A 197 -3.40 -1.29 3.29
N MET A 198 -3.97 -1.97 4.30
CA MET A 198 -3.47 -1.97 5.67
C MET A 198 -1.99 -2.37 5.80
N PRO A 199 -1.52 -3.52 5.27
CA PRO A 199 -0.12 -3.91 5.40
C PRO A 199 0.84 -3.06 4.56
N MET A 200 0.33 -2.26 3.62
CA MET A 200 1.11 -1.31 2.83
C MET A 200 1.17 0.08 3.48
N THR A 201 0.45 0.26 4.59
CA THR A 201 0.45 1.52 5.32
C THR A 201 1.60 1.55 6.30
N TYR A 202 2.33 2.66 6.27
CA TYR A 202 3.39 2.96 7.24
C TYR A 202 2.92 3.99 8.28
N SER A 203 1.68 4.49 8.19
CA SER A 203 1.12 5.58 9.01
C SER A 203 0.88 5.24 10.50
N GLY A 204 0.64 6.30 11.28
CA GLY A 204 0.19 6.24 12.67
C GLY A 204 -1.32 6.11 12.79
N VAL A 205 -1.83 6.31 14.01
CA VAL A 205 -3.26 6.33 14.34
C VAL A 205 -3.57 7.70 14.93
N ALA A 206 -4.12 8.61 14.13
CA ALA A 206 -4.57 9.93 14.55
C ALA A 206 -5.62 9.76 15.65
N SER A 207 -5.19 10.14 16.85
CA SER A 207 -5.94 9.89 18.07
C SER A 207 -5.71 10.99 19.08
N ALA A 208 -6.78 11.28 19.82
CA ALA A 208 -6.77 12.15 20.99
C ALA A 208 -7.53 11.47 22.12
N GLU A 209 -7.22 11.88 23.35
CA GLU A 209 -7.94 11.49 24.57
C GLU A 209 -7.89 9.99 24.91
N SER A 210 -6.92 9.21 24.39
CA SER A 210 -6.66 7.87 24.92
C SER A 210 -6.02 7.93 26.32
N GLN A 211 -6.31 6.94 27.16
CA GLN A 211 -5.65 6.76 28.45
C GLN A 211 -4.15 6.47 28.26
N LEU A 212 -3.79 5.72 27.20
CA LEU A 212 -2.39 5.49 26.83
C LEU A 212 -1.63 6.79 26.54
N GLN A 213 -2.17 7.65 25.66
CA GLN A 213 -1.55 8.95 25.39
C GLN A 213 -1.51 9.82 26.63
N THR A 214 -2.56 9.81 27.45
CA THR A 214 -2.60 10.55 28.72
C THR A 214 -1.46 10.13 29.66
N ASN A 215 -1.24 8.82 29.80
CA ASN A 215 -0.16 8.27 30.62
C ASN A 215 1.21 8.62 30.03
N TYR A 216 1.36 8.54 28.72
CA TYR A 216 2.59 8.88 28.01
C TYR A 216 2.94 10.37 28.14
N ALA A 217 1.93 11.23 28.11
CA ALA A 217 2.06 12.68 28.13
C ALA A 217 2.27 13.28 29.53
N LEU A 218 2.34 12.47 30.60
CA LEU A 218 2.58 12.97 31.95
C LEU A 218 3.88 13.78 32.02
N GLY A 219 3.74 15.09 32.25
CA GLY A 219 4.84 16.05 32.26
C GLY A 219 5.28 16.59 30.88
N ARG A 220 4.59 16.22 29.79
CA ARG A 220 4.90 16.60 28.39
C ARG A 220 3.69 17.05 27.57
N ALA A 221 2.50 17.14 28.17
CA ALA A 221 1.26 17.38 27.44
C ALA A 221 1.23 18.69 26.65
N ASP A 222 1.97 19.72 27.10
CA ASP A 222 2.06 21.01 26.41
C ASP A 222 2.97 20.95 25.17
N GLU A 223 3.70 19.85 24.95
CA GLU A 223 4.61 19.67 23.82
C GLU A 223 3.92 19.08 22.57
N ASN A 224 2.71 18.52 22.71
CA ASN A 224 1.97 17.93 21.59
C ASN A 224 0.45 18.18 21.71
N PRO A 225 -0.14 19.00 20.80
CA PRO A 225 -1.57 19.31 20.84
C PRO A 225 -2.47 18.10 20.55
N MET A 226 -1.94 17.04 19.93
CA MET A 226 -2.73 15.88 19.50
C MET A 226 -3.23 15.02 20.66
N TYR A 227 -2.73 15.22 21.88
CA TYR A 227 -3.25 14.51 23.05
C TYR A 227 -4.66 14.99 23.47
N LYS A 228 -5.08 16.18 23.05
CA LYS A 228 -6.38 16.77 23.40
C LYS A 228 -7.18 17.05 22.14
N LYS A 229 -8.42 16.55 22.10
CA LYS A 229 -9.31 16.71 20.95
C LYS A 229 -9.53 18.17 20.56
N GLU A 230 -9.75 19.05 21.52
CA GLU A 230 -9.96 20.48 21.25
C GLU A 230 -8.76 21.12 20.55
N LEU A 231 -7.54 20.85 21.02
CA LEU A 231 -6.32 21.38 20.42
C LEU A 231 -6.06 20.77 19.04
N MET A 232 -6.30 19.46 18.90
CA MET A 232 -6.21 18.75 17.63
C MET A 232 -7.17 19.34 16.60
N LEU A 233 -8.46 19.49 16.94
CA LEU A 233 -9.45 20.14 16.08
C LEU A 233 -9.07 21.59 15.77
N GLY A 234 -8.54 22.36 16.74
CA GLY A 234 -8.05 23.71 16.51
C GLY A 234 -6.87 23.79 15.54
N VAL A 235 -6.02 22.75 15.49
CA VAL A 235 -4.99 22.60 14.45
C VAL A 235 -5.63 22.26 13.10
N MET A 236 -6.53 21.28 13.07
CA MET A 236 -7.22 20.85 11.85
C MET A 236 -8.02 21.97 11.18
N GLN A 237 -8.64 22.85 11.97
CA GLN A 237 -9.43 23.99 11.49
C GLN A 237 -8.61 24.95 10.61
N LYS A 238 -7.28 25.04 10.83
CA LYS A 238 -6.39 25.89 10.03
C LYS A 238 -6.23 25.43 8.58
N TYR A 239 -6.61 24.18 8.30
CA TYR A 239 -6.51 23.57 6.98
C TYR A 239 -7.86 23.52 6.25
N LEU A 240 -8.89 24.20 6.76
CA LEU A 240 -10.16 24.33 6.06
C LEU A 240 -9.98 25.14 4.78
N VAL A 241 -10.50 24.60 3.69
CA VAL A 241 -10.64 25.29 2.41
C VAL A 241 -12.04 25.88 2.38
N ALA A 242 -12.14 27.21 2.37
CA ALA A 242 -13.41 27.92 2.54
C ALA A 242 -14.46 27.51 1.49
N GLU A 243 -14.03 27.18 0.28
CA GLU A 243 -14.89 26.74 -0.82
C GLU A 243 -15.47 25.33 -0.60
N ASN A 244 -14.81 24.51 0.21
CA ASN A 244 -15.21 23.13 0.49
C ASN A 244 -15.87 22.97 1.87
N ASP A 245 -15.85 24.00 2.71
CA ASP A 245 -16.42 23.98 4.05
C ASP A 245 -17.96 24.00 4.00
N ARG A 246 -18.56 22.86 4.32
CA ARG A 246 -20.02 22.65 4.31
C ARG A 246 -20.67 22.93 5.66
N PHE A 247 -19.88 23.19 6.70
CA PHE A 247 -20.33 23.17 8.08
C PHE A 247 -19.89 24.41 8.89
N ASP A 248 -19.53 25.50 8.22
CA ASP A 248 -19.12 26.76 8.85
C ASP A 248 -18.02 26.55 9.91
N GLY A 249 -17.07 25.67 9.61
CA GLY A 249 -15.94 25.32 10.46
C GLY A 249 -16.22 24.35 11.60
N ALA A 250 -17.43 23.77 11.68
CA ALA A 250 -17.81 22.85 12.77
C ALA A 250 -17.14 21.47 12.71
N MET A 251 -16.71 21.02 11.52
CA MET A 251 -16.03 19.74 11.30
C MET A 251 -16.68 18.52 12.01
N PRO A 252 -17.97 18.23 11.76
CA PRO A 252 -18.69 17.17 12.47
C PRO A 252 -18.08 15.77 12.28
N TYR A 253 -17.50 15.46 11.12
CA TYR A 253 -16.96 14.13 10.84
C TYR A 253 -15.64 13.88 11.58
N GLN A 254 -14.71 14.83 11.55
CA GLN A 254 -13.49 14.76 12.37
C GLN A 254 -13.80 14.84 13.86
N THR A 255 -14.82 15.60 14.27
CA THR A 255 -15.25 15.62 15.67
C THR A 255 -15.72 14.25 16.14
N ALA A 256 -16.48 13.52 15.30
CA ALA A 256 -16.90 12.15 15.57
C ALA A 256 -15.70 11.20 15.62
N MET A 257 -14.79 11.29 14.65
CA MET A 257 -13.52 10.54 14.62
C MET A 257 -12.73 10.72 15.92
N TYR A 258 -12.40 11.96 16.30
CA TYR A 258 -11.55 12.21 17.46
C TYR A 258 -12.22 11.93 18.79
N SER A 259 -13.54 12.03 18.87
CA SER A 259 -14.29 11.61 20.08
C SER A 259 -14.24 10.09 20.29
N ASN A 260 -13.99 9.32 19.24
CA ASN A 260 -13.88 7.87 19.29
C ASN A 260 -12.42 7.37 19.33
N SER A 261 -11.50 8.15 18.76
CA SER A 261 -10.10 7.74 18.52
C SER A 261 -9.31 7.31 19.75
N GLY A 262 -9.55 7.94 20.91
CA GLY A 262 -8.92 7.53 22.16
C GLY A 262 -9.34 6.13 22.60
N GLN A 263 -10.64 5.84 22.47
CA GLN A 263 -11.24 4.55 22.81
C GLN A 263 -10.76 3.45 21.87
N LEU A 264 -10.62 3.75 20.58
CA LEU A 264 -10.02 2.84 19.60
C LEU A 264 -8.59 2.45 20.02
N VAL A 265 -7.74 3.44 20.35
CA VAL A 265 -6.34 3.19 20.73
C VAL A 265 -6.25 2.36 22.01
N ASP A 266 -7.03 2.70 23.04
CA ASP A 266 -7.06 1.95 24.29
C ASP A 266 -7.59 0.52 24.07
N TRP A 267 -8.66 0.35 23.27
CA TRP A 267 -9.19 -0.97 22.91
C TRP A 267 -8.16 -1.82 22.17
N MET A 268 -7.48 -1.25 21.17
CA MET A 268 -6.42 -1.94 20.43
C MET A 268 -5.32 -2.42 21.37
N HIS A 269 -4.91 -1.57 22.32
CA HIS A 269 -3.93 -1.95 23.34
C HIS A 269 -4.43 -3.07 24.24
N ASP A 270 -5.63 -2.94 24.79
CA ASP A 270 -6.22 -3.90 25.72
C ASP A 270 -6.39 -5.29 25.09
N MET A 271 -6.67 -5.36 23.78
CA MET A 271 -6.75 -6.63 23.08
C MET A 271 -5.38 -7.21 22.69
N GLY A 272 -4.29 -6.47 22.85
CA GLY A 272 -2.92 -6.95 22.66
C GLY A 272 -2.17 -6.37 21.46
N ILE A 273 -2.72 -5.39 20.75
CA ILE A 273 -1.99 -4.68 19.70
C ILE A 273 -1.05 -3.64 20.34
N GLY A 274 0.24 -3.78 20.06
CA GLY A 274 1.27 -2.89 20.59
C GLY A 274 1.38 -1.58 19.80
N PHE A 275 1.92 -0.56 20.47
CA PHE A 275 2.31 0.72 19.87
C PHE A 275 3.81 0.94 20.06
N TYR A 276 4.52 1.26 18.98
CA TYR A 276 5.95 1.59 18.99
C TYR A 276 6.21 2.96 19.65
N SER A 277 5.39 3.94 19.29
CA SER A 277 5.41 5.27 19.91
C SER A 277 3.98 5.74 20.14
N LEU A 278 3.80 6.69 21.07
CA LEU A 278 2.50 7.29 21.41
C LEU A 278 2.45 8.79 21.10
N GLY A 279 3.29 9.28 20.17
CA GLY A 279 3.20 10.66 19.67
C GLY A 279 4.42 11.58 19.89
N VAL A 280 5.64 11.07 19.76
CA VAL A 280 6.88 11.89 19.76
C VAL A 280 8.02 11.24 18.95
N ASN A 281 7.72 10.71 17.76
CA ASN A 281 8.83 10.44 16.84
C ASN A 281 9.19 11.72 16.09
N LYS A 282 10.35 12.30 16.44
CA LYS A 282 10.85 13.55 15.86
C LYS A 282 10.98 13.50 14.32
N ALA A 283 11.08 12.30 13.76
CA ALA A 283 11.32 12.10 12.33
C ALA A 283 10.06 11.97 11.47
N TYR A 284 8.86 11.79 12.03
CA TYR A 284 7.67 11.60 11.19
C TYR A 284 6.32 11.79 11.88
N GLY A 285 6.24 12.07 13.19
CA GLY A 285 4.93 12.48 13.70
C GLY A 285 4.67 12.51 15.19
N VAL A 286 3.43 12.91 15.44
CA VAL A 286 2.84 13.28 16.73
C VAL A 286 1.70 12.33 17.15
N THR A 287 1.51 11.23 16.43
CA THR A 287 0.45 10.23 16.66
C THR A 287 1.03 8.91 17.20
N PRO A 288 0.20 8.05 17.81
CA PRO A 288 0.55 6.65 18.04
C PRO A 288 0.94 5.91 16.76
N TYR A 289 1.98 5.06 16.80
CA TYR A 289 2.36 4.18 15.68
C TYR A 289 2.26 2.73 16.11
N LEU A 290 1.68 1.88 15.27
CA LEU A 290 1.56 0.45 15.55
C LEU A 290 2.93 -0.21 15.61
N ALA A 291 3.12 -1.09 16.59
CA ALA A 291 4.37 -1.84 16.76
C ALA A 291 4.51 -2.92 15.67
N PRO A 292 5.73 -3.19 15.17
CA PRO A 292 7.00 -2.68 15.66
C PRO A 292 7.37 -1.27 15.17
N GLY A 293 6.66 -0.69 14.20
CA GLY A 293 6.85 0.71 13.78
C GLY A 293 6.46 0.98 12.33
N CYS A 294 6.53 2.26 11.97
CA CYS A 294 6.15 2.87 10.69
C CYS A 294 6.61 2.02 9.50
N TYR A 295 7.92 1.85 9.31
CA TYR A 295 8.55 1.03 8.27
C TYR A 295 9.27 -0.18 8.86
N MET A 296 8.57 -0.85 9.78
CA MET A 296 8.98 -2.15 10.31
C MET A 296 7.81 -3.16 10.27
N GLY A 297 6.74 -2.84 9.55
CA GLY A 297 5.60 -3.72 9.34
C GLY A 297 4.51 -3.68 10.41
N GLY A 298 4.41 -2.59 11.19
CA GLY A 298 3.45 -2.49 12.30
C GLY A 298 1.99 -2.69 11.89
N CYS A 299 1.56 -2.07 10.79
CA CYS A 299 0.20 -2.24 10.27
C CYS A 299 -0.03 -3.67 9.75
N GLY A 300 0.99 -4.29 9.15
CA GLY A 300 0.96 -5.70 8.72
C GLY A 300 0.77 -6.68 9.88
N TYR A 301 1.51 -6.49 10.98
CA TYR A 301 1.34 -7.28 12.20
C TYR A 301 -0.04 -7.10 12.83
N ALA A 302 -0.52 -5.86 12.94
CA ALA A 302 -1.86 -5.58 13.45
C ALA A 302 -2.94 -6.24 12.59
N LYS A 303 -2.77 -6.23 11.26
CA LYS A 303 -3.68 -6.91 10.32
C LYS A 303 -3.70 -8.42 10.56
N ASP A 304 -2.55 -9.08 10.66
CA ASP A 304 -2.51 -10.53 10.93
C ASP A 304 -3.12 -10.89 12.28
N PHE A 305 -2.88 -10.06 13.30
CA PHE A 305 -3.50 -10.21 14.61
C PHE A 305 -5.03 -10.11 14.53
N LEU A 306 -5.57 -9.12 13.81
CA LEU A 306 -7.01 -8.95 13.65
C LEU A 306 -7.65 -10.11 12.88
N VAL A 307 -6.99 -10.62 11.83
CA VAL A 307 -7.44 -11.81 11.09
C VAL A 307 -7.53 -13.03 11.99
N ASP A 308 -6.48 -13.31 12.77
CA ASP A 308 -6.47 -14.39 13.76
C ASP A 308 -7.58 -14.20 14.80
N ARG A 309 -7.72 -12.97 15.33
CA ARG A 309 -8.73 -12.65 16.33
C ARG A 309 -10.16 -12.85 15.82
N VAL A 310 -10.46 -12.47 14.58
CA VAL A 310 -11.78 -12.71 13.96
C VAL A 310 -12.09 -14.21 13.99
N GLY A 311 -11.15 -15.06 13.56
CA GLY A 311 -11.33 -16.52 13.60
C GLY A 311 -11.47 -17.07 15.03
N ALA A 312 -10.64 -16.59 15.95
CA ALA A 312 -10.66 -17.01 17.36
C ALA A 312 -11.97 -16.66 18.08
N LEU A 313 -12.64 -15.58 17.67
CA LEU A 313 -13.95 -15.17 18.18
C LEU A 313 -15.13 -15.84 17.46
N GLY A 314 -14.87 -16.72 16.49
CA GLY A 314 -15.91 -17.46 15.76
C GLY A 314 -16.47 -16.74 14.53
N GLY A 315 -15.83 -15.66 14.07
CA GLY A 315 -16.12 -15.04 12.78
C GLY A 315 -15.52 -15.81 11.62
N GLN A 316 -16.04 -15.57 10.42
CA GLN A 316 -15.56 -16.20 9.19
C GLN A 316 -15.12 -15.14 8.17
N ILE A 317 -13.92 -15.30 7.60
CA ILE A 317 -13.48 -14.54 6.42
C ILE A 317 -13.50 -15.51 5.23
N VAL A 318 -14.27 -15.17 4.20
CA VAL A 318 -14.36 -15.93 2.95
C VAL A 318 -13.49 -15.24 1.90
N TYR A 319 -12.33 -15.82 1.62
CA TYR A 319 -11.35 -15.29 0.66
C TYR A 319 -11.69 -15.64 -0.79
N ALA A 320 -11.01 -15.00 -1.73
CA ALA A 320 -11.16 -15.19 -3.18
C ALA A 320 -12.63 -15.14 -3.66
N THR A 321 -13.46 -14.37 -2.95
CA THR A 321 -14.92 -14.37 -3.10
C THR A 321 -15.44 -12.94 -3.19
N LYS A 322 -15.93 -12.58 -4.38
CA LYS A 322 -16.41 -11.23 -4.69
C LYS A 322 -17.88 -11.11 -4.30
N VAL A 323 -18.25 -10.09 -3.54
CA VAL A 323 -19.67 -9.70 -3.35
C VAL A 323 -20.19 -9.11 -4.65
N THR A 324 -21.32 -9.62 -5.12
CA THR A 324 -21.90 -9.28 -6.44
C THR A 324 -23.26 -8.58 -6.36
N GLU A 325 -23.95 -8.69 -5.23
CA GLU A 325 -25.30 -8.12 -5.07
C GLU A 325 -25.58 -7.80 -3.59
N LEU A 326 -26.28 -6.68 -3.34
CA LEU A 326 -26.94 -6.40 -2.06
C LEU A 326 -28.40 -6.79 -2.16
N VAL A 327 -28.91 -7.53 -1.17
CA VAL A 327 -30.29 -8.00 -1.15
C VAL A 327 -31.16 -7.00 -0.40
N GLN A 328 -32.19 -6.45 -1.05
CA GLN A 328 -33.15 -5.54 -0.44
C GLN A 328 -34.54 -6.18 -0.30
N ASP A 329 -35.26 -5.83 0.77
CA ASP A 329 -36.68 -6.13 0.90
C ASP A 329 -37.55 -5.12 0.14
N ALA A 330 -38.88 -5.31 0.19
CA ALA A 330 -39.83 -4.47 -0.54
C ALA A 330 -39.90 -3.02 -0.03
N ASP A 331 -39.43 -2.76 1.20
CA ASP A 331 -39.39 -1.43 1.82
C ASP A 331 -38.02 -0.76 1.60
N GLY A 332 -37.11 -1.39 0.86
CA GLY A 332 -35.79 -0.88 0.53
C GLY A 332 -34.71 -1.14 1.59
N ARG A 333 -35.00 -1.91 2.65
CA ARG A 333 -33.99 -2.28 3.66
C ARG A 333 -33.04 -3.31 3.07
N VAL A 334 -31.74 -3.09 3.25
CA VAL A 334 -30.72 -4.10 2.94
C VAL A 334 -30.76 -5.20 4.01
N THR A 335 -30.95 -6.44 3.55
CA THR A 335 -31.19 -7.64 4.38
C THR A 335 -30.16 -8.74 4.15
N GLY A 336 -29.13 -8.48 3.35
CA GLY A 336 -28.16 -9.50 3.00
C GLY A 336 -27.30 -9.15 1.80
N LEU A 337 -26.49 -10.10 1.37
CA LEU A 337 -25.65 -10.00 0.19
C LEU A 337 -25.50 -11.34 -0.53
N LYS A 338 -25.07 -11.29 -1.79
CA LYS A 338 -24.62 -12.47 -2.54
C LYS A 338 -23.17 -12.31 -2.94
N ALA A 339 -22.47 -13.42 -3.04
CA ALA A 339 -21.06 -13.43 -3.41
C ALA A 339 -20.68 -14.67 -4.25
N GLU A 340 -19.63 -14.55 -5.05
CA GLU A 340 -19.14 -15.59 -5.96
C GLU A 340 -17.63 -15.79 -5.79
N GLY A 341 -17.23 -17.04 -5.57
CA GLY A 341 -15.85 -17.46 -5.43
C GLY A 341 -15.21 -17.76 -6.78
N ARG A 342 -13.88 -17.56 -6.88
CA ARG A 342 -13.11 -17.89 -8.10
C ARG A 342 -13.15 -19.38 -8.47
N ASP A 343 -13.50 -20.24 -7.52
CA ASP A 343 -13.71 -21.68 -7.70
C ASP A 343 -15.12 -22.07 -8.19
N GLY A 344 -15.98 -21.07 -8.43
CA GLY A 344 -17.37 -21.24 -8.81
C GLY A 344 -18.32 -21.41 -7.62
N SER A 345 -17.85 -21.26 -6.38
CA SER A 345 -18.75 -21.23 -5.21
C SER A 345 -19.65 -20.01 -5.23
N THR A 346 -20.86 -20.15 -4.69
CA THR A 346 -21.82 -19.05 -4.58
C THR A 346 -22.35 -18.94 -3.17
N TRP A 347 -22.61 -17.73 -2.71
CA TRP A 347 -23.09 -17.43 -1.37
C TRP A 347 -24.37 -16.62 -1.43
N THR A 348 -25.37 -17.01 -0.64
CA THR A 348 -26.54 -16.19 -0.32
C THR A 348 -26.57 -15.98 1.18
N VAL A 349 -26.38 -14.75 1.62
CA VAL A 349 -26.26 -14.39 3.04
C VAL A 349 -27.41 -13.50 3.45
N THR A 350 -28.17 -13.92 4.46
CA THR A 350 -29.14 -13.08 5.16
C THR A 350 -28.45 -12.43 6.36
N ALA A 351 -28.59 -11.11 6.49
CA ALA A 351 -27.98 -10.34 7.58
C ALA A 351 -28.93 -9.25 8.11
N LYS A 352 -28.80 -8.89 9.40
CA LYS A 352 -29.54 -7.76 9.97
C LYS A 352 -28.94 -6.42 9.57
N ALA A 353 -27.62 -6.39 9.36
CA ALA A 353 -26.84 -5.26 8.86
C ALA A 353 -25.82 -5.72 7.82
N VAL A 354 -25.61 -4.91 6.78
CA VAL A 354 -24.53 -5.09 5.81
C VAL A 354 -23.60 -3.89 5.89
N CYS A 355 -22.29 -4.14 6.04
CA CYS A 355 -21.28 -3.09 6.08
C CYS A 355 -20.37 -3.16 4.85
N LEU A 356 -20.26 -2.04 4.14
CA LEU A 356 -19.34 -1.87 3.03
C LEU A 356 -18.00 -1.34 3.56
N THR A 357 -16.94 -2.11 3.40
CA THR A 357 -15.58 -1.79 3.86
C THR A 357 -14.54 -2.19 2.81
N SER A 358 -14.88 -1.97 1.53
CA SER A 358 -14.17 -2.49 0.36
C SER A 358 -13.04 -1.60 -0.17
N GLY A 359 -12.80 -0.44 0.44
CA GLY A 359 -11.89 0.58 -0.09
C GLY A 359 -12.47 1.33 -1.29
N GLY A 360 -11.64 2.19 -1.89
CA GLY A 360 -11.99 3.07 -3.01
C GLY A 360 -11.81 2.41 -4.39
N PHE A 361 -11.48 3.20 -5.40
CA PHE A 361 -11.43 2.77 -6.80
C PHE A 361 -10.14 3.13 -7.55
N ALA A 362 -9.03 3.33 -6.82
CA ALA A 362 -7.73 3.71 -7.39
C ALA A 362 -7.11 2.68 -8.36
N ALA A 363 -7.61 1.43 -8.38
CA ALA A 363 -7.21 0.40 -9.34
C ALA A 363 -8.20 0.26 -10.52
N ASN A 364 -9.22 1.11 -10.62
CA ASN A 364 -10.22 1.09 -11.69
C ASN A 364 -9.99 2.24 -12.68
N GLU A 365 -9.34 1.94 -13.79
CA GLU A 365 -9.04 2.92 -14.84
C GLU A 365 -10.30 3.60 -15.42
N GLU A 366 -11.43 2.90 -15.51
CA GLU A 366 -12.67 3.47 -16.06
C GLU A 366 -13.27 4.50 -15.11
N MET A 367 -13.38 4.16 -13.82
CA MET A 367 -13.85 5.12 -12.80
C MET A 367 -12.87 6.28 -12.60
N LEU A 368 -11.55 6.07 -12.74
CA LEU A 368 -10.57 7.15 -12.71
C LEU A 368 -10.77 8.10 -13.90
N LYS A 369 -10.97 7.58 -15.12
CA LYS A 369 -11.26 8.42 -16.30
C LYS A 369 -12.54 9.24 -16.14
N GLU A 370 -13.54 8.67 -15.47
CA GLU A 370 -14.82 9.35 -15.24
C GLU A 370 -14.71 10.43 -14.15
N HIS A 371 -14.12 10.11 -13.00
CA HIS A 371 -14.19 10.95 -11.80
C HIS A 371 -12.92 11.75 -11.51
N TYR A 372 -11.77 11.31 -12.02
CA TYR A 372 -10.44 11.89 -11.77
C TYR A 372 -9.61 11.95 -13.07
N PRO A 373 -10.10 12.61 -14.14
CA PRO A 373 -9.48 12.54 -15.47
C PRO A 373 -8.02 13.04 -15.48
N ASP A 374 -7.69 14.04 -14.66
CA ASP A 374 -6.31 14.56 -14.54
C ASP A 374 -5.33 13.54 -13.94
N TYR A 375 -5.85 12.49 -13.30
CA TYR A 375 -5.07 11.46 -12.62
C TYR A 375 -5.09 10.11 -13.36
N ALA A 376 -5.94 9.96 -14.37
CA ALA A 376 -6.30 8.67 -14.95
C ALA A 376 -5.17 7.94 -15.68
N GLU A 377 -4.14 8.68 -16.13
CA GLU A 377 -2.97 8.12 -16.81
C GLU A 377 -1.83 7.77 -15.82
N PHE A 378 -1.99 8.10 -14.54
CA PHE A 378 -0.97 7.82 -13.53
C PHE A 378 -1.23 6.47 -12.86
N LYS A 379 -0.13 5.82 -12.47
CA LYS A 379 -0.19 4.61 -11.65
C LYS A 379 -0.46 4.98 -10.20
N PHE A 380 -1.34 4.22 -9.55
CA PHE A 380 -1.60 4.32 -8.13
C PHE A 380 -0.88 3.21 -7.35
N ASN A 381 -0.26 3.55 -6.23
CA ASN A 381 0.26 2.60 -5.25
C ASN A 381 -0.88 2.22 -4.27
N CYS A 382 -1.85 1.49 -4.79
CA CYS A 382 -3.06 1.08 -4.07
C CYS A 382 -3.22 -0.44 -4.08
N ALA A 383 -4.12 -0.96 -3.24
CA ALA A 383 -4.45 -2.38 -3.28
C ALA A 383 -5.09 -2.71 -4.66
N PRO A 384 -4.66 -3.77 -5.35
CA PRO A 384 -5.22 -4.15 -6.66
C PRO A 384 -6.73 -4.44 -6.63
N GLY A 385 -7.26 -4.77 -5.45
CA GLY A 385 -8.69 -4.94 -5.23
C GLY A 385 -9.49 -3.63 -5.09
N SER A 386 -8.86 -2.46 -5.09
CA SER A 386 -9.54 -1.17 -4.92
C SER A 386 -10.18 -0.74 -6.24
N THR A 387 -11.28 -1.39 -6.64
CA THR A 387 -11.92 -1.18 -7.95
C THR A 387 -13.32 -0.58 -7.88
N GLY A 388 -13.76 -0.10 -6.72
CA GLY A 388 -15.03 0.61 -6.57
C GLY A 388 -16.30 -0.23 -6.43
N ASP A 389 -16.20 -1.57 -6.37
CA ASP A 389 -17.39 -2.45 -6.35
C ASP A 389 -18.38 -2.11 -5.21
N GLY A 390 -17.86 -1.75 -4.03
CA GLY A 390 -18.71 -1.37 -2.89
C GLY A 390 -19.42 -0.02 -3.09
N ILE A 391 -18.79 0.92 -3.81
CA ILE A 391 -19.42 2.20 -4.15
C ILE A 391 -20.57 1.94 -5.12
N GLU A 392 -20.33 1.16 -6.18
CA GLU A 392 -21.35 0.81 -7.17
C GLU A 392 -22.54 0.08 -6.53
N LEU A 393 -22.28 -0.93 -5.69
CA LEU A 393 -23.33 -1.66 -4.98
C LEU A 393 -24.08 -0.76 -3.98
N GLY A 394 -23.38 0.15 -3.29
CA GLY A 394 -24.01 1.13 -2.42
C GLY A 394 -24.94 2.08 -3.18
N MET A 395 -24.51 2.55 -4.37
CA MET A 395 -25.35 3.37 -5.26
C MET A 395 -26.56 2.61 -5.78
N GLN A 396 -26.39 1.34 -6.17
CA GLN A 396 -27.50 0.49 -6.60
C GLN A 396 -28.54 0.28 -5.51
N ALA A 397 -28.13 0.27 -4.24
CA ALA A 397 -29.03 0.21 -3.09
C ALA A 397 -29.70 1.56 -2.75
N GLY A 398 -29.36 2.64 -3.47
CA GLY A 398 -29.91 4.00 -3.30
C GLY A 398 -28.96 5.01 -2.65
N GLY A 399 -27.68 4.65 -2.46
CA GLY A 399 -26.68 5.50 -1.82
C GLY A 399 -26.21 6.64 -2.72
N ALA A 400 -26.01 7.81 -2.12
CA ALA A 400 -25.37 8.95 -2.78
C ALA A 400 -23.85 8.85 -2.69
N ILE A 401 -23.15 9.60 -3.55
CA ILE A 401 -21.70 9.75 -3.54
C ILE A 401 -21.29 11.21 -3.35
N GLU A 402 -20.10 11.43 -2.80
CA GLU A 402 -19.53 12.76 -2.57
C GLU A 402 -18.00 12.75 -2.69
N CYS A 403 -17.40 13.94 -2.68
CA CYS A 403 -15.95 14.17 -2.75
C CYS A 403 -15.25 13.66 -4.02
N MET A 404 -16.03 13.28 -5.05
CA MET A 404 -15.48 12.92 -6.37
C MET A 404 -14.75 14.10 -7.01
N GLY A 405 -13.63 13.82 -7.68
CA GLY A 405 -12.85 14.79 -8.47
C GLY A 405 -12.07 15.83 -7.64
N ARG A 406 -11.90 15.61 -6.33
CA ARG A 406 -11.04 16.46 -5.49
C ARG A 406 -9.56 16.22 -5.73
N GLU A 407 -8.72 17.13 -5.24
CA GLU A 407 -7.26 17.00 -5.38
C GLU A 407 -6.75 15.77 -4.66
N LEU A 408 -5.97 14.93 -5.35
CA LEU A 408 -5.38 13.72 -4.76
C LEU A 408 -3.97 14.03 -4.23
N GLY A 409 -3.70 13.55 -3.01
CA GLY A 409 -2.36 13.60 -2.43
C GLY A 409 -1.47 12.48 -2.98
N ALA A 410 -0.17 12.77 -3.11
CA ALA A 410 0.84 11.79 -3.51
C ALA A 410 1.94 11.62 -2.45
N PHE A 411 2.52 10.43 -2.39
CA PHE A 411 3.74 10.16 -1.62
C PHE A 411 4.91 9.84 -2.53
N LEU A 412 6.12 9.94 -2.00
CA LEU A 412 7.31 9.58 -2.75
C LEU A 412 7.47 8.05 -2.79
N SER A 413 7.69 7.50 -3.97
CA SER A 413 8.12 6.11 -4.17
C SER A 413 9.35 6.07 -5.06
N THR A 414 10.12 4.98 -5.04
CA THR A 414 11.14 4.71 -6.04
C THR A 414 10.50 4.51 -7.41
N THR A 415 11.28 4.67 -8.48
CA THR A 415 10.88 4.17 -9.81
C THR A 415 10.83 2.64 -9.80
N ASN A 416 10.23 2.03 -10.83
CA ASN A 416 10.10 0.57 -10.93
C ASN A 416 11.38 -0.16 -11.39
N GLN A 417 12.55 0.48 -11.31
CA GLN A 417 13.83 -0.07 -11.80
C GLN A 417 14.18 -1.41 -11.12
N ALA A 418 13.88 -1.54 -9.83
CA ALA A 418 14.02 -2.78 -9.06
C ALA A 418 12.78 -3.69 -9.12
N GLY A 419 11.90 -3.51 -10.12
CA GLY A 419 10.70 -4.32 -10.33
C GLY A 419 9.46 -3.87 -9.53
N SER A 420 9.56 -2.83 -8.70
CA SER A 420 8.44 -2.26 -7.95
C SER A 420 8.67 -0.80 -7.60
N ASN A 421 7.59 -0.03 -7.45
CA ASN A 421 7.62 1.30 -6.84
C ASN A 421 7.64 1.13 -5.31
N PHE A 422 8.82 1.19 -4.70
CA PHE A 422 8.96 1.02 -3.26
C PHE A 422 8.66 2.35 -2.55
N GLU A 423 7.79 2.34 -1.55
CA GLU A 423 7.40 3.59 -0.89
C GLU A 423 8.54 4.15 -0.04
N ILE A 424 8.83 5.45 -0.22
CA ILE A 424 9.86 6.22 0.50
C ILE A 424 9.28 7.54 1.02
N ALA A 425 8.00 7.50 1.44
CA ALA A 425 7.18 8.70 1.70
C ALA A 425 7.80 9.68 2.69
N PHE A 426 8.55 9.17 3.68
CA PHE A 426 9.18 9.98 4.73
C PHE A 426 10.71 9.95 4.68
N LEU A 427 11.32 9.47 3.59
CA LEU A 427 12.77 9.45 3.41
C LEU A 427 13.37 10.83 3.66
N TYR A 428 12.72 11.88 3.16
CA TYR A 428 13.16 13.28 3.27
C TYR A 428 13.26 13.80 4.72
N GLN A 429 12.64 13.13 5.69
CA GLN A 429 12.74 13.52 7.12
C GLN A 429 13.88 12.83 7.85
N THR A 430 14.42 11.75 7.30
CA THR A 430 15.42 10.90 7.98
C THR A 430 16.74 10.85 7.25
N THR A 431 16.74 11.02 5.94
CA THR A 431 17.92 11.08 5.10
C THR A 431 18.15 12.56 4.77
N PRO A 432 19.29 13.16 5.13
CA PRO A 432 19.62 14.51 4.65
C PRO A 432 19.70 14.51 3.12
N GLY A 433 19.07 15.46 2.46
CA GLY A 433 19.05 15.46 1.00
C GLY A 433 18.09 16.50 0.41
N ILE A 434 18.05 16.53 -0.91
CA ILE A 434 17.17 17.40 -1.68
C ILE A 434 16.38 16.60 -2.72
N LEU A 435 15.15 17.04 -2.98
CA LEU A 435 14.34 16.51 -4.08
C LEU A 435 14.44 17.47 -5.27
N VAL A 436 14.79 16.95 -6.44
CA VAL A 436 14.89 17.72 -7.69
C VAL A 436 14.02 17.13 -8.79
N ASN A 437 13.60 17.97 -9.73
CA ASN A 437 12.85 17.59 -10.92
C ASN A 437 13.77 17.15 -12.07
N ALA A 438 13.18 16.89 -13.25
CA ALA A 438 13.90 16.38 -14.43
C ALA A 438 15.01 17.30 -14.97
N SER A 439 15.04 18.57 -14.55
CA SER A 439 16.11 19.51 -14.92
C SER A 439 17.23 19.60 -13.87
N GLY A 440 17.06 19.01 -12.69
CA GLY A 440 17.95 19.14 -11.55
C GLY A 440 17.59 20.30 -10.59
N LYS A 441 16.41 20.92 -10.72
CA LYS A 441 15.94 22.00 -9.84
C LYS A 441 15.06 21.49 -8.71
N GLN A 442 15.18 22.10 -7.52
CA GLN A 442 14.24 21.90 -6.42
C GLN A 442 12.88 22.57 -6.71
N PHE A 443 11.83 22.10 -6.04
CA PHE A 443 10.48 22.64 -6.14
C PHE A 443 9.71 22.47 -4.83
N GLY A 444 8.89 23.46 -4.51
CA GLY A 444 7.94 23.41 -3.39
C GLY A 444 8.57 23.15 -2.02
N ASN A 445 7.70 22.92 -1.04
CA ASN A 445 8.10 22.67 0.35
C ASN A 445 7.42 21.41 0.89
N ILE A 446 8.02 20.26 0.61
CA ILE A 446 7.53 18.95 1.07
C ILE A 446 7.59 18.79 2.60
N MET A 447 8.35 19.64 3.31
CA MET A 447 8.38 19.65 4.78
C MET A 447 7.09 20.23 5.37
N SER A 448 6.46 21.18 4.67
CA SER A 448 5.21 21.80 5.12
C SER A 448 3.94 21.08 4.65
N ASP A 449 3.98 20.49 3.45
CA ASP A 449 2.86 19.81 2.81
C ASP A 449 3.42 18.76 1.84
N ASN A 450 3.70 17.54 2.32
CA ASN A 450 4.24 16.50 1.44
C ASN A 450 3.22 16.04 0.40
N HIS A 451 1.97 15.80 0.79
CA HIS A 451 0.93 15.24 -0.06
C HIS A 451 0.59 16.14 -1.24
N GLY A 452 0.25 17.39 -0.94
CA GLY A 452 -0.20 18.35 -1.96
C GLY A 452 0.95 18.82 -2.84
N VAL A 453 2.13 19.07 -2.27
CA VAL A 453 3.30 19.49 -3.07
C VAL A 453 3.70 18.40 -4.06
N LEU A 454 3.76 17.13 -3.64
CA LEU A 454 4.12 16.03 -4.52
C LEU A 454 3.04 15.76 -5.59
N GLY A 455 1.76 15.83 -5.22
CA GLY A 455 0.65 15.67 -6.17
C GLY A 455 0.68 16.75 -7.26
N ARG A 456 0.77 18.02 -6.86
CA ARG A 456 0.86 19.15 -7.82
C ARG A 456 2.14 19.11 -8.65
N ALA A 457 3.27 18.73 -8.04
CA ALA A 457 4.54 18.65 -8.75
C ALA A 457 4.51 17.63 -9.89
N LEU A 458 3.84 16.49 -9.69
CA LEU A 458 3.69 15.47 -10.73
C LEU A 458 2.83 15.95 -11.91
N LEU A 459 1.79 16.74 -11.63
CA LEU A 459 0.89 17.29 -12.65
C LEU A 459 1.49 18.50 -13.39
N ASP A 460 2.48 19.17 -12.80
CA ASP A 460 3.13 20.31 -13.42
C ASP A 460 4.13 19.87 -14.49
N GLU A 461 3.77 20.08 -15.76
CA GLU A 461 4.61 19.78 -16.93
C GLU A 461 5.99 20.45 -16.87
N ALA A 462 6.13 21.57 -16.15
CA ALA A 462 7.42 22.24 -15.98
C ALA A 462 8.45 21.41 -15.19
N ASN A 463 8.00 20.41 -14.42
CA ASN A 463 8.89 19.47 -13.73
C ASN A 463 9.39 18.33 -14.63
N GLY A 464 8.85 18.18 -15.84
CA GLY A 464 9.34 17.22 -16.84
C GLY A 464 9.10 15.74 -16.50
N GLY A 465 8.28 15.44 -15.48
CA GLY A 465 7.81 14.08 -15.18
C GLY A 465 8.82 13.11 -14.58
N ALA A 466 10.03 13.57 -14.23
CA ALA A 466 11.05 12.77 -13.54
C ALA A 466 11.52 13.47 -12.27
N PHE A 467 11.83 12.70 -11.23
CA PHE A 467 12.20 13.21 -9.92
C PHE A 467 13.34 12.40 -9.32
N TYR A 468 14.22 13.08 -8.58
CA TYR A 468 15.41 12.46 -7.98
C TYR A 468 15.62 12.98 -6.57
N TYR A 469 15.83 12.07 -5.63
CA TYR A 469 16.30 12.41 -4.30
C TYR A 469 17.82 12.34 -4.27
N ILE A 470 18.48 13.46 -4.02
CA ILE A 470 19.93 13.62 -4.02
C ILE A 470 20.42 13.71 -2.59
N THR A 471 21.43 12.92 -2.26
CA THR A 471 22.03 12.87 -0.93
C THR A 471 23.53 12.62 -0.98
N ASP A 472 24.20 12.76 0.16
CA ASP A 472 25.62 12.49 0.33
C ASP A 472 25.86 11.16 1.06
N GLU A 473 27.11 10.88 1.40
CA GLU A 473 27.49 9.67 2.13
C GLU A 473 26.85 9.59 3.53
N ALA A 474 26.62 10.72 4.19
CA ALA A 474 25.93 10.74 5.49
C ALA A 474 24.46 10.32 5.34
N GLY A 475 23.81 10.74 4.26
CA GLY A 475 22.48 10.27 3.95
C GLY A 475 22.42 8.79 3.64
N ARG A 476 23.31 8.27 2.78
CA ARG A 476 23.40 6.82 2.54
C ARG A 476 23.54 5.99 3.81
N ILE A 477 24.46 6.38 4.70
CA ILE A 477 24.67 5.69 5.97
C ILE A 477 23.39 5.70 6.82
N THR A 478 22.68 6.83 6.84
CA THR A 478 21.44 6.97 7.63
C THR A 478 20.30 6.16 7.02
N THR A 479 20.15 6.15 5.69
CA THR A 479 19.18 5.33 4.96
C THR A 479 19.38 3.83 5.24
N ASN A 480 20.64 3.37 5.29
CA ASN A 480 20.98 1.97 5.51
C ASN A 480 20.85 1.45 6.95
N LYS A 481 20.78 2.33 7.94
CA LYS A 481 20.68 1.96 9.37
C LYS A 481 19.78 2.92 10.12
N ASN A 482 18.48 2.79 9.85
CA ASN A 482 17.49 3.74 10.33
C ASN A 482 16.55 3.19 11.42
N GLU A 483 17.06 2.28 12.26
CA GLU A 483 16.32 1.72 13.40
C GLU A 483 15.90 2.81 14.41
N LEU A 484 16.72 3.86 14.57
CA LEU A 484 16.45 4.99 15.47
C LEU A 484 15.08 5.62 15.21
N TYR A 485 14.66 5.64 13.94
CA TYR A 485 13.38 6.20 13.51
C TYR A 485 12.39 5.11 13.08
N ALA A 486 12.59 3.83 13.40
CA ALA A 486 11.72 2.74 12.90
C ALA A 486 11.51 2.78 11.37
N MET A 487 12.59 3.12 10.65
CA MET A 487 12.66 3.33 9.21
C MET A 487 13.56 2.30 8.51
N ASP A 488 13.72 1.13 9.13
CA ASP A 488 14.75 0.16 8.79
C ASP A 488 14.53 -0.51 7.41
N THR A 489 13.32 -0.50 6.84
CA THR A 489 13.13 -1.07 5.49
C THR A 489 13.86 -0.30 4.40
N TYR A 490 14.20 0.99 4.58
CA TYR A 490 14.95 1.77 3.58
C TYR A 490 16.36 1.25 3.31
N LYS A 491 16.92 0.40 4.18
CA LYS A 491 18.20 -0.27 3.92
C LYS A 491 18.20 -1.11 2.65
N CYS A 492 17.02 -1.46 2.13
CA CYS A 492 16.93 -2.21 0.90
C CYS A 492 17.29 -1.42 -0.36
N LEU A 493 17.25 -0.08 -0.30
CA LEU A 493 17.39 0.75 -1.49
C LEU A 493 18.74 0.55 -2.19
N GLU A 494 19.84 0.38 -1.45
CA GLU A 494 21.16 0.14 -2.05
C GLU A 494 21.23 -1.22 -2.76
N HIS A 495 20.88 -2.32 -2.08
CA HIS A 495 20.99 -3.67 -2.67
C HIS A 495 19.92 -3.97 -3.74
N ARG A 496 18.82 -3.22 -3.76
CA ARG A 496 17.83 -3.24 -4.84
C ARG A 496 18.31 -2.52 -6.10
N GLY A 497 19.38 -1.73 -6.00
CA GLY A 497 19.81 -0.81 -7.05
C GLY A 497 18.93 0.43 -7.16
N ASP A 498 18.13 0.72 -6.13
CA ASP A 498 17.28 1.91 -6.07
C ASP A 498 18.03 3.18 -5.67
N MET A 499 19.13 3.03 -4.92
CA MET A 499 20.04 4.09 -4.49
C MET A 499 21.42 3.87 -5.14
N VAL A 500 21.82 4.78 -6.02
CA VAL A 500 23.01 4.64 -6.89
C VAL A 500 24.04 5.71 -6.57
N HIS A 501 25.31 5.31 -6.50
CA HIS A 501 26.44 6.23 -6.28
C HIS A 501 26.97 6.77 -7.61
N TYR A 502 27.35 8.05 -7.59
CA TYR A 502 28.03 8.74 -8.67
C TYR A 502 29.28 9.41 -8.11
N ASP A 503 30.43 9.23 -8.80
CA ASP A 503 31.72 9.78 -8.38
C ASP A 503 31.75 11.31 -8.28
N SER A 504 30.84 12.01 -8.99
CA SER A 504 30.69 13.46 -8.88
C SER A 504 29.28 13.93 -9.26
N VAL A 505 28.98 15.19 -8.92
CA VAL A 505 27.72 15.86 -9.31
C VAL A 505 27.60 15.95 -10.82
N GLU A 506 28.70 16.23 -11.52
CA GLU A 506 28.75 16.32 -12.98
C GLU A 506 28.48 14.98 -13.64
N ALA A 507 29.02 13.88 -13.09
CA ALA A 507 28.78 12.53 -13.59
C ALA A 507 27.29 12.18 -13.49
N ALA A 508 26.65 12.45 -12.35
CA ALA A 508 25.21 12.26 -12.19
C ALA A 508 24.40 13.17 -13.12
N ALA A 509 24.78 14.43 -13.25
CA ALA A 509 24.10 15.40 -14.11
C ALA A 509 24.16 15.01 -15.60
N GLU A 510 25.30 14.48 -16.06
CA GLU A 510 25.46 13.98 -17.42
C GLU A 510 24.64 12.70 -17.66
N GLU A 511 24.74 11.71 -16.77
CA GLU A 511 24.07 10.43 -16.94
C GLU A 511 22.54 10.54 -16.86
N LEU A 512 22.04 11.33 -15.90
CA LEU A 512 20.61 11.47 -15.64
C LEU A 512 19.97 12.65 -16.39
N GLY A 513 20.76 13.46 -17.10
CA GLY A 513 20.27 14.62 -17.83
C GLY A 513 19.75 15.75 -16.93
N LEU A 514 20.47 16.05 -15.85
CA LEU A 514 20.11 17.06 -14.84
C LEU A 514 20.98 18.33 -14.97
N PRO A 515 20.81 19.15 -16.03
CA PRO A 515 21.72 20.24 -16.36
C PRO A 515 21.89 21.30 -15.26
N GLU A 516 20.92 21.44 -14.37
CA GLU A 516 20.86 22.49 -13.34
C GLU A 516 21.28 21.98 -11.95
N LEU A 517 21.65 20.69 -11.83
CA LEU A 517 21.91 20.05 -10.54
C LEU A 517 23.09 20.70 -9.79
N ALA A 518 24.20 20.97 -10.49
CA ALA A 518 25.38 21.57 -9.87
C ALA A 518 25.08 22.95 -9.27
N ALA A 519 24.40 23.83 -10.03
CA ALA A 519 24.00 25.15 -9.55
C ALA A 519 22.98 25.07 -8.40
N THR A 520 22.09 24.07 -8.44
CA THR A 520 21.11 23.82 -7.39
C THR A 520 21.79 23.41 -6.08
N LEU A 521 22.77 22.51 -6.12
CA LEU A 521 23.54 22.09 -4.94
C LEU A 521 24.38 23.23 -4.37
N GLU A 522 25.03 24.04 -5.20
CA GLU A 522 25.79 25.21 -4.75
C GLU A 522 24.88 26.19 -4.00
N THR A 523 23.72 26.51 -4.57
CA THR A 523 22.73 27.41 -3.96
C THR A 523 22.20 26.83 -2.66
N HIS A 524 21.78 25.57 -2.65
CA HIS A 524 21.28 24.89 -1.45
C HIS A 524 22.31 24.89 -0.32
N ASN A 525 23.56 24.51 -0.61
CA ASN A 525 24.62 24.46 0.39
C ASN A 525 24.98 25.86 0.92
N ALA A 526 24.88 26.91 0.10
CA ALA A 526 25.05 28.29 0.56
C ALA A 526 23.96 28.68 1.57
N HIS A 527 22.69 28.38 1.30
CA HIS A 527 21.59 28.58 2.26
C HIS A 527 21.77 27.75 3.53
N ALA A 528 22.17 26.47 3.41
CA ALA A 528 22.42 25.59 4.55
C ALA A 528 23.51 26.14 5.48
N LEU A 529 24.63 26.62 4.92
CA LEU A 529 25.73 27.21 5.68
C LEU A 529 25.38 28.57 6.30
N ALA A 530 24.56 29.37 5.62
CA ALA A 530 24.07 30.66 6.13
C ALA A 530 22.99 30.49 7.22
N GLY A 531 22.28 29.36 7.23
CA GLY A 531 21.13 29.12 8.10
C GLY A 531 19.91 29.96 7.71
N GLU A 532 19.84 30.42 6.46
CA GLU A 532 18.77 31.26 5.92
C GLU A 532 17.64 30.40 5.34
N GLU A 533 16.44 30.97 5.27
CA GLU A 533 15.35 30.37 4.48
C GLU A 533 15.69 30.42 2.99
N ASP A 534 15.32 29.37 2.27
CA ASP A 534 15.38 29.37 0.81
C ASP A 534 14.13 29.99 0.16
N GLU A 535 14.10 30.01 -1.16
CA GLU A 535 12.98 30.56 -1.94
C GLU A 535 11.64 29.84 -1.72
N PHE A 536 11.65 28.65 -1.11
CA PHE A 536 10.45 27.86 -0.78
C PHE A 536 10.05 27.98 0.70
N GLY A 537 10.74 28.84 1.47
CA GLY A 537 10.49 29.04 2.90
C GLY A 537 10.94 27.85 3.75
N ARG A 538 11.86 27.02 3.26
CA ARG A 538 12.46 25.94 4.04
C ARG A 538 13.60 26.50 4.86
N SER A 539 13.68 26.10 6.13
CA SER A 539 14.77 26.46 7.04
C SER A 539 15.50 25.20 7.52
N LYS A 540 16.71 25.36 8.08
CA LYS A 540 17.55 24.25 8.57
C LYS A 540 17.87 23.21 7.49
N LEU A 541 18.21 23.70 6.29
CA LEU A 541 18.58 22.85 5.18
C LEU A 541 19.80 21.97 5.52
N PRO A 542 19.83 20.71 5.07
CA PRO A 542 21.00 19.86 5.22
C PRO A 542 22.15 20.40 4.34
N TYR A 543 23.36 20.48 4.90
CA TYR A 543 24.54 20.64 4.05
C TYR A 543 24.87 19.28 3.43
N LEU A 544 25.06 19.24 2.10
CA LEU A 544 25.41 18.03 1.36
C LEU A 544 26.90 18.06 0.97
N ASP A 545 27.68 17.15 1.53
CA ASP A 545 29.12 17.03 1.23
C ASP A 545 29.35 16.16 -0.02
N THR A 546 29.76 16.80 -1.12
CA THR A 546 29.94 16.13 -2.41
C THR A 546 31.38 15.67 -2.66
N HIS A 547 32.25 15.69 -1.64
CA HIS A 547 33.66 15.30 -1.73
C HIS A 547 33.87 13.89 -2.27
N ASP A 548 33.10 12.92 -1.75
CA ASP A 548 33.16 11.50 -2.15
C ASP A 548 32.12 11.15 -3.22
N GLY A 549 31.66 12.14 -3.98
CA GLY A 549 30.55 11.99 -4.92
C GLY A 549 29.19 12.20 -4.25
N ILE A 550 28.14 11.71 -4.92
CA ILE A 550 26.75 11.82 -4.45
C ILE A 550 26.00 10.51 -4.63
N TRP A 551 24.92 10.35 -3.88
CA TRP A 551 23.98 9.25 -4.01
C TRP A 551 22.64 9.77 -4.54
N VAL A 552 22.06 9.02 -5.47
CA VAL A 552 20.84 9.39 -6.16
C VAL A 552 19.82 8.27 -6.03
N ILE A 553 18.60 8.62 -5.64
CA ILE A 553 17.43 7.73 -5.68
C ILE A 553 16.48 8.28 -6.74
N SER A 554 16.31 7.52 -7.82
CA SER A 554 15.28 7.80 -8.82
C SER A 554 13.90 7.57 -8.20
N CYS A 555 13.05 8.59 -8.22
CA CYS A 555 11.78 8.57 -7.50
C CYS A 555 10.63 9.14 -8.33
N ILE A 556 9.40 8.88 -7.88
CA ILE A 556 8.18 9.36 -8.51
C ILE A 556 7.12 9.62 -7.43
N PRO A 557 6.49 10.81 -7.42
CA PRO A 557 5.26 11.01 -6.68
C PRO A 557 4.22 9.98 -7.13
N THR A 558 3.58 9.29 -6.19
CA THR A 558 2.61 8.25 -6.49
C THR A 558 1.34 8.49 -5.69
N PHE A 559 0.21 8.55 -6.39
CA PHE A 559 -1.11 8.56 -5.77
C PHE A 559 -1.42 7.18 -5.18
N TYR A 560 -2.24 7.09 -4.15
CA TYR A 560 -2.43 5.82 -3.42
C TYR A 560 -3.88 5.49 -3.09
N LEU A 561 -4.79 6.45 -3.22
CA LEU A 561 -6.22 6.24 -3.09
C LEU A 561 -7.02 7.29 -3.84
N THR A 562 -8.32 7.04 -3.95
CA THR A 562 -9.34 8.00 -4.39
C THR A 562 -10.08 8.52 -3.17
N THR A 563 -10.36 9.83 -3.11
CA THR A 563 -10.97 10.45 -1.93
C THR A 563 -12.50 10.52 -1.99
N GLY A 564 -13.10 10.26 -3.15
CA GLY A 564 -14.54 10.23 -3.37
C GLY A 564 -15.15 8.85 -3.12
N GLY A 565 -16.41 8.82 -2.68
CA GLY A 565 -17.12 7.58 -2.36
C GLY A 565 -18.51 7.85 -1.78
N LEU A 566 -19.07 6.85 -1.10
CA LEU A 566 -20.42 6.92 -0.53
C LEU A 566 -20.58 8.03 0.51
N VAL A 567 -21.76 8.66 0.50
CA VAL A 567 -22.23 9.54 1.56
C VAL A 567 -22.59 8.69 2.78
N ILE A 568 -22.08 9.08 3.93
CA ILE A 568 -22.43 8.50 5.23
C ILE A 568 -22.74 9.61 6.22
N ASP A 569 -23.60 9.34 7.19
CA ASP A 569 -23.71 10.19 8.37
C ASP A 569 -22.50 10.03 9.32
N THR A 570 -22.45 10.80 10.41
CA THR A 570 -21.36 10.71 11.40
C THR A 570 -21.36 9.41 12.21
N ALA A 571 -22.33 8.52 12.00
CA ALA A 571 -22.43 7.21 12.63
C ALA A 571 -22.09 6.05 11.68
N GLY A 572 -21.80 6.34 10.41
CA GLY A 572 -21.45 5.35 9.38
C GLY A 572 -22.64 4.76 8.60
N ARG A 573 -23.84 5.34 8.71
CA ARG A 573 -25.01 4.89 7.92
C ARG A 573 -24.94 5.47 6.52
N VAL A 574 -25.10 4.66 5.48
CA VAL A 574 -25.11 5.15 4.09
C VAL A 574 -26.37 6.00 3.86
N GLN A 575 -26.21 7.15 3.23
CA GLN A 575 -27.31 8.09 2.97
C GLN A 575 -27.64 8.20 1.48
N ASN A 576 -28.90 8.45 1.17
CA ASN A 576 -29.35 8.83 -0.17
C ASN A 576 -29.18 10.34 -0.44
N ASP A 577 -29.58 10.80 -1.63
CA ASP A 577 -29.50 12.23 -2.00
C ASP A 577 -30.34 13.18 -1.13
N ALA A 578 -31.34 12.65 -0.41
CA ALA A 578 -32.16 13.40 0.53
C ALA A 578 -31.55 13.48 1.94
N GLY A 579 -30.40 12.83 2.16
CA GLY A 579 -29.75 12.73 3.47
C GLY A 579 -30.41 11.71 4.41
N GLU A 580 -31.29 10.84 3.90
CA GLU A 580 -31.94 9.78 4.66
C GLU A 580 -31.08 8.52 4.64
N ALA A 581 -30.96 7.85 5.79
CA ALA A 581 -30.21 6.61 5.90
C ALA A 581 -30.91 5.46 5.16
N ILE A 582 -30.14 4.67 4.42
CA ILE A 582 -30.60 3.43 3.80
C ILE A 582 -30.67 2.36 4.89
N PRO A 583 -31.86 1.83 5.21
CA PRO A 583 -32.00 0.92 6.35
C PRO A 583 -31.15 -0.34 6.15
N GLY A 584 -30.37 -0.69 7.17
CA GLY A 584 -29.53 -1.90 7.17
C GLY A 584 -28.20 -1.78 6.42
N LEU A 585 -27.87 -0.61 5.85
CA LEU A 585 -26.63 -0.40 5.09
C LEU A 585 -25.70 0.61 5.78
N TYR A 586 -24.45 0.19 6.01
CA TYR A 586 -23.41 0.97 6.66
C TYR A 586 -22.14 0.95 5.82
N ALA A 587 -21.26 1.93 5.99
CA ALA A 587 -19.99 1.97 5.30
C ALA A 587 -18.89 2.67 6.11
N ALA A 588 -17.65 2.23 5.92
CA ALA A 588 -16.45 2.83 6.54
C ALA A 588 -15.18 2.59 5.72
N GLY A 589 -14.22 3.53 5.82
CA GLY A 589 -12.99 3.55 5.03
C GLY A 589 -13.19 4.19 3.65
N ASP A 590 -12.26 3.99 2.73
CA ASP A 590 -12.20 4.69 1.42
C ASP A 590 -13.34 4.33 0.46
N VAL A 591 -14.25 3.44 0.84
CA VAL A 591 -15.52 3.25 0.11
C VAL A 591 -16.45 4.45 0.31
N CYS A 592 -16.22 5.25 1.35
CA CYS A 592 -16.89 6.51 1.65
C CYS A 592 -16.07 7.68 1.07
N GLY A 593 -16.72 8.84 0.87
CA GLY A 593 -15.96 10.08 0.72
C GLY A 593 -15.01 10.28 1.92
N SER A 594 -13.83 10.84 1.70
CA SER A 594 -12.83 10.99 2.76
C SER A 594 -13.35 11.91 3.88
N ILE A 595 -13.02 11.57 5.13
CA ILE A 595 -13.59 12.20 6.33
C ILE A 595 -13.22 13.69 6.40
N GLU A 596 -12.00 14.01 6.00
CA GLU A 596 -11.44 15.36 5.99
C GLU A 596 -12.10 16.21 4.91
N GLU A 597 -12.30 15.64 3.72
CA GLU A 597 -12.95 16.35 2.62
C GLU A 597 -14.42 16.58 2.86
N LYS A 598 -15.13 15.67 3.55
CA LYS A 598 -16.49 15.92 4.03
C LYS A 598 -16.57 17.20 4.84
N ASP A 599 -15.58 17.45 5.69
CA ASP A 599 -15.43 18.63 6.54
C ASP A 599 -14.79 19.84 5.83
N GLY A 600 -14.45 19.74 4.54
CA GLY A 600 -13.89 20.84 3.76
C GLY A 600 -12.37 21.01 3.83
N ARG A 601 -11.65 20.01 4.35
CA ARG A 601 -10.19 19.99 4.34
C ARG A 601 -9.63 19.20 3.15
N PRO A 602 -8.38 19.44 2.73
CA PRO A 602 -7.65 18.50 1.89
C PRO A 602 -7.46 17.17 2.61
N TYR A 603 -7.36 16.10 1.82
CA TYR A 603 -7.12 14.75 2.29
C TYR A 603 -5.76 14.59 3.00
N ALA A 604 -5.69 13.81 4.10
CA ALA A 604 -4.44 13.63 4.85
C ALA A 604 -4.27 12.32 5.67
N MET A 605 -5.35 11.61 6.04
CA MET A 605 -5.36 10.60 7.12
C MET A 605 -6.29 9.40 6.78
N GLY A 606 -6.19 8.83 5.58
CA GLY A 606 -7.11 7.77 5.14
C GLY A 606 -7.07 6.50 5.99
N PHE A 607 -5.87 6.04 6.37
CA PHE A 607 -5.73 4.86 7.23
C PHE A 607 -6.34 5.08 8.62
N ASP A 608 -6.05 6.24 9.21
CA ASP A 608 -6.53 6.64 10.54
C ASP A 608 -8.06 6.76 10.53
N ALA A 609 -8.62 7.36 9.47
CA ALA A 609 -10.05 7.45 9.24
C ALA A 609 -10.68 6.06 9.11
N ALA A 610 -10.07 5.14 8.36
CA ALA A 610 -10.59 3.78 8.19
C ALA A 610 -10.62 2.98 9.51
N LEU A 611 -9.56 3.08 10.34
CA LEU A 611 -9.56 2.47 11.68
C LEU A 611 -10.68 3.06 12.56
N ASN A 612 -10.76 4.39 12.62
CA ASN A 612 -11.70 5.11 13.47
C ASN A 612 -13.15 4.89 13.07
N TYR A 613 -13.47 5.04 11.78
CA TYR A 613 -14.83 4.83 11.28
C TYR A 613 -15.21 3.36 11.23
N GLY A 614 -14.26 2.43 11.08
CA GLY A 614 -14.52 1.01 11.26
C GLY A 614 -14.99 0.70 12.69
N TYR A 615 -14.30 1.23 13.70
CA TYR A 615 -14.69 1.07 15.10
C TYR A 615 -16.01 1.78 15.42
N LEU A 616 -16.15 3.04 15.00
CA LEU A 616 -17.34 3.85 15.23
C LEU A 616 -18.58 3.22 14.57
N MET A 617 -18.47 2.78 13.31
CA MET A 617 -19.54 2.06 12.62
C MET A 617 -19.95 0.80 13.39
N ALA A 618 -18.99 0.03 13.91
CA ALA A 618 -19.30 -1.16 14.72
C ALA A 618 -20.03 -0.82 16.03
N GLU A 619 -19.66 0.28 16.70
CA GLU A 619 -20.38 0.77 17.88
C GLU A 619 -21.84 1.14 17.55
N THR A 620 -22.07 1.77 16.40
CA THR A 620 -23.42 2.07 15.89
C THR A 620 -24.19 0.78 15.61
N VAL A 621 -23.64 -0.12 14.78
CA VAL A 621 -24.31 -1.36 14.37
C VAL A 621 -24.69 -2.21 15.59
N LYS A 622 -23.80 -2.34 16.57
CA LYS A 622 -24.05 -3.09 17.82
C LYS A 622 -25.32 -2.66 18.56
N VAL A 623 -25.66 -1.37 18.51
CA VAL A 623 -26.83 -0.79 19.20
C VAL A 623 -28.11 -0.95 18.38
N GLU A 624 -28.00 -0.94 17.05
CA GLU A 624 -29.15 -0.92 16.15
C GLU A 624 -29.70 -2.30 15.78
N ILE A 625 -28.91 -3.36 15.99
CA ILE A 625 -29.30 -4.77 15.76
C ILE A 625 -29.15 -5.61 17.02
#